data_AF-A0A950GCF3-F1
#
_entry.id   AF-A0A950GCF3-F1
#
_cell.length_a   1.000
_cell.length_b   1.000
_cell.length_c   1.000
_cell.angle_alpha   90.00
_cell.angle_beta   90.00
_cell.angle_gamma   90.00
#
_symmetry.space_group_name_H-M   'P 1'
#
loop_
_entity.id
_entity.type
_entity.pdbx_description
1 polymer ?
#
loop_
_entity_poly.entity_id
_entity_poly.type
_entity_poly.pdbx_seq_one_letter_code
_entity_poly.pdbx_strand_id
1 'polypeptide(L)'
;MDRNDTVTVLLSAAFDHVVDEANVEAGFARIRALAGSNLDDAILAQAVNTCLSAGLIHEPVRLPEGALQCHWRLELTPYGLDVARARFNKTG
;
A
#
# COMPACT_ATOMS: atom_id res chain seq x y z
N MET A 1 16.94 2.28 -3.43
CA MET A 1 15.88 1.45 -2.83
C MET A 1 15.36 0.57 -3.95
N ASP A 2 15.54 -0.74 -3.83
CA ASP A 2 15.18 -1.67 -4.89
C ASP A 2 13.65 -1.78 -4.99
N ARG A 3 13.12 -2.13 -6.16
CA ARG A 3 11.66 -2.29 -6.37
C ARG A 3 11.01 -3.24 -5.35
N ASN A 4 11.76 -4.26 -4.91
CA ASN A 4 11.31 -5.19 -3.87
C ASN A 4 11.22 -4.55 -2.48
N ASP A 5 12.03 -3.55 -2.18
CA ASP A 5 12.00 -2.84 -0.90
C ASP A 5 10.71 -2.01 -0.79
N THR A 6 10.31 -1.34 -1.88
CA THR A 6 9.08 -0.55 -1.89
C THR A 6 7.82 -1.41 -1.75
N VAL A 7 7.78 -2.58 -2.40
CA VAL A 7 6.69 -3.55 -2.21
C VAL A 7 6.62 -4.02 -0.77
N THR A 8 7.77 -4.32 -0.16
CA THR A 8 7.84 -4.74 1.24
C THR A 8 7.31 -3.65 2.17
N VAL A 9 7.75 -2.41 1.97
CA VAL A 9 7.25 -1.23 2.71
C VAL A 9 5.74 -1.08 2.59
N LEU A 10 5.19 -1.24 1.38
CA LEU A 10 3.75 -1.07 1.15
C LEU A 10 2.93 -2.18 1.82
N LEU A 11 3.41 -3.42 1.78
CA LEU A 11 2.79 -4.54 2.49
C LEU A 11 2.89 -4.37 4.01
N SER A 12 4.02 -3.88 4.51
CA SER A 12 4.19 -3.57 5.93
C SER A 12 3.26 -2.47 6.40
N ALA A 13 3.16 -1.38 5.65
CA ALA A 13 2.23 -0.29 5.95
C ALA A 13 0.77 -0.78 5.97
N ALA A 14 0.36 -1.63 5.01
CA ALA A 14 -0.99 -2.20 4.96
C ALA A 14 -1.25 -3.27 6.04
N PHE A 15 -0.21 -3.96 6.50
CA PHE A 15 -0.31 -5.00 7.53
C PHE A 15 -0.42 -4.39 8.93
N ASP A 16 0.40 -3.39 9.23
CA ASP A 16 0.48 -2.76 10.56
C ASP A 16 -0.54 -1.64 10.74
N HIS A 17 -0.99 -1.02 9.64
CA HIS A 17 -1.86 0.15 9.67
C HIS A 17 -2.99 0.06 8.66
N VAL A 18 -4.18 0.47 9.08
CA VAL A 18 -5.27 0.77 8.14
C VAL A 18 -4.91 2.06 7.41
N VAL A 19 -4.71 1.99 6.10
CA VAL A 19 -4.57 3.17 5.25
C VAL A 19 -5.89 3.41 4.53
N ASP A 20 -6.64 4.40 5.01
CA ASP A 20 -7.93 4.83 4.49
C ASP A 20 -7.91 6.37 4.44
N GLU A 21 -7.81 6.92 3.24
CA GLU A 21 -7.47 8.32 3.02
C GLU A 21 -8.36 8.95 1.95
N ALA A 22 -8.49 10.28 1.96
CA ALA A 22 -9.43 11.00 1.09
C ALA A 22 -9.06 11.00 -0.42
N ASN A 23 -7.88 10.51 -0.78
CA ASN A 23 -7.40 10.37 -2.15
C ASN A 23 -6.05 9.63 -2.18
N VAL A 24 -5.50 9.41 -3.38
CA VAL A 24 -4.22 8.69 -3.54
C VAL A 24 -3.04 9.49 -3.04
N GLU A 25 -3.06 10.82 -3.17
CA GLU A 25 -2.01 11.71 -2.71
C GLU A 25 -1.86 11.62 -1.18
N ALA A 26 -2.99 11.62 -0.46
CA ALA A 26 -3.06 11.40 0.98
C ALA A 26 -2.64 9.97 1.37
N GLY A 27 -3.09 8.96 0.62
CA GLY A 27 -2.64 7.58 0.77
C GLY A 27 -1.11 7.43 0.66
N PHE A 28 -0.52 8.04 -0.36
CA PHE A 28 0.93 8.02 -0.59
C PHE A 28 1.68 8.82 0.48
N ALA A 29 1.14 9.97 0.91
CA ALA A 29 1.70 10.72 2.04
C ALA A 29 1.70 9.88 3.32
N ARG A 30 0.61 9.14 3.59
CA ARG A 30 0.52 8.23 4.74
C ARG A 30 1.54 7.10 4.65
N ILE A 31 1.67 6.45 3.50
CA ILE A 31 2.67 5.38 3.29
C ILE A 31 4.09 5.90 3.50
N ARG A 32 4.44 7.08 2.95
CA ARG A 32 5.74 7.73 3.19
C ARG A 32 6.00 7.94 4.68
N ALA A 33 5.00 8.46 5.40
CA ALA A 33 5.13 8.72 6.83
C ALA A 33 5.36 7.44 7.62
N LEU A 34 4.67 6.34 7.27
CA LEU A 34 4.83 5.03 7.90
C LEU A 34 6.18 4.39 7.55
N ALA A 35 6.64 4.57 6.31
CA ALA A 35 7.87 3.99 5.81
C ALA A 35 9.13 4.73 6.28
N GLY A 36 9.01 5.92 6.85
CA GLY A 36 10.14 6.79 7.19
C GLY A 36 11.05 7.13 6.01
N SER A 37 10.54 7.04 4.77
CA SER A 37 11.33 7.11 3.54
C SER A 37 10.80 8.15 2.56
N ASN A 38 11.72 8.76 1.81
CA ASN A 38 11.41 9.80 0.84
C ASN A 38 11.06 9.17 -0.52
N LEU A 39 10.01 8.32 -0.53
CA LEU A 39 9.52 7.65 -1.73
C LEU A 39 8.74 8.66 -2.59
N ASP A 40 9.08 8.76 -3.87
CA ASP A 40 8.30 9.54 -4.81
C ASP A 40 7.00 8.82 -5.21
N ASP A 41 6.06 9.58 -5.77
CA ASP A 41 4.74 9.07 -6.14
C ASP A 41 4.81 8.06 -7.29
N ALA A 42 5.81 8.14 -8.16
CA ALA A 42 5.97 7.22 -9.29
C ALA A 42 6.41 5.83 -8.82
N ILE A 43 7.33 5.78 -7.84
CA ILE A 43 7.79 4.57 -7.19
C ILE A 43 6.64 3.92 -6.40
N LEU A 44 5.85 4.72 -5.68
CA LEU A 44 4.67 4.22 -4.95
C LEU A 44 3.59 3.69 -5.91
N ALA A 45 3.27 4.42 -6.96
CA ALA A 45 2.32 3.98 -7.99
C ALA A 45 2.78 2.68 -8.65
N GLN A 46 4.07 2.55 -8.97
CA GLN A 46 4.63 1.33 -9.51
C GLN A 46 4.56 0.16 -8.52
N ALA A 47 4.80 0.41 -7.22
CA ALA A 47 4.69 -0.62 -6.18
C ALA A 47 3.23 -1.08 -5.99
N VAL A 48 2.27 -0.15 -5.97
CA VAL A 48 0.83 -0.48 -5.96
C VAL A 48 0.50 -1.35 -7.17
N ASN A 49 0.89 -0.95 -8.38
CA ASN A 49 0.61 -1.71 -9.59
C ASN A 49 1.26 -3.11 -9.57
N THR A 50 2.47 -3.21 -9.02
CA THR A 50 3.16 -4.50 -8.82
C THR A 50 2.38 -5.39 -7.85
N CYS A 51 1.89 -4.83 -6.73
CA CYS A 51 1.11 -5.57 -5.76
C CYS A 51 -0.25 -6.02 -6.31
N LEU A 52 -0.90 -5.17 -7.11
CA LEU A 52 -2.15 -5.51 -7.81
C LEU A 52 -1.93 -6.64 -8.81
N SER A 53 -0.92 -6.50 -9.67
CA SER A 53 -0.57 -7.52 -10.67
C SER A 53 -0.22 -8.87 -10.03
N ALA A 54 0.37 -8.84 -8.82
CA ALA A 54 0.73 -10.03 -8.06
C ALA A 54 -0.41 -10.57 -7.17
N GLY A 55 -1.59 -9.94 -7.17
CA GLY A 55 -2.75 -10.34 -6.35
C GLY A 55 -2.53 -10.19 -4.83
N LEU A 56 -1.62 -9.31 -4.41
CA LEU A 56 -1.27 -9.11 -3.01
C LEU A 56 -2.18 -8.12 -2.29
N ILE A 57 -2.77 -7.19 -3.03
CA ILE A 57 -3.69 -6.18 -2.48
C ILE A 57 -4.98 -6.18 -3.29
N HIS A 58 -6.06 -5.75 -2.64
CA HIS A 58 -7.26 -5.33 -3.36
C HIS A 58 -7.00 -4.00 -4.07
N GLU A 59 -7.69 -3.77 -5.19
CA GLU A 59 -7.64 -2.48 -5.86
C GLU A 59 -8.04 -1.38 -4.88
N PRO A 60 -7.21 -0.32 -4.71
CA PRO A 60 -7.59 0.76 -3.84
C PRO A 60 -8.89 1.38 -4.33
N VAL A 61 -9.93 1.24 -3.52
CA VAL A 61 -11.29 1.66 -3.88
C VAL A 61 -11.25 3.13 -4.29
N ARG A 62 -11.89 3.48 -5.40
CA ARG A 62 -12.22 4.87 -5.73
C ARG A 62 -13.73 4.95 -5.81
N LEU A 63 -14.33 5.70 -4.89
CA LEU A 63 -15.78 5.90 -4.90
C LEU A 63 -16.16 6.84 -6.06
N PRO A 64 -17.32 6.61 -6.70
CA PRO A 64 -17.77 7.40 -7.85
C PRO A 64 -18.05 8.86 -7.47
N GLU A 65 -17.86 9.76 -8.46
CA GLU A 65 -18.16 11.20 -8.31
C GLU A 65 -19.60 11.41 -7.81
N GLY A 66 -19.74 12.12 -6.67
CA GLY A 66 -21.01 12.35 -5.98
C GLY A 66 -21.19 11.56 -4.68
N ALA A 67 -20.39 10.51 -4.44
CA ALA A 67 -20.11 10.04 -3.09
C ALA A 67 -19.16 11.06 -2.44
N LEU A 68 -19.55 11.63 -1.30
CA LEU A 68 -18.95 12.83 -0.71
C LEU A 68 -17.43 12.79 -0.45
N GLN A 69 -16.74 11.66 -0.61
CA GLN A 69 -15.30 11.54 -0.49
C GLN A 69 -14.80 10.40 -1.39
N CYS A 70 -13.82 10.68 -2.25
CA CYS A 70 -12.96 9.62 -2.76
C CYS A 70 -12.26 8.98 -1.55
N HIS A 71 -12.33 7.67 -1.38
CA HIS A 71 -11.69 7.00 -0.25
C HIS A 71 -10.68 6.00 -0.78
N TRP A 72 -9.40 6.37 -0.79
CA TRP A 72 -8.30 5.46 -1.11
C TRP A 72 -8.02 4.57 0.08
N ARG A 73 -8.34 3.29 -0.06
CA ARG A 73 -8.12 2.28 0.98
C ARG A 73 -7.16 1.21 0.49
N LEU A 74 -6.11 0.93 1.25
CA LEU A 74 -5.17 -0.14 0.97
C LEU A 74 -5.48 -1.37 1.82
N GLU A 75 -5.83 -2.48 1.18
CA GLU A 75 -6.13 -3.74 1.87
C GLU A 75 -5.33 -4.89 1.28
N LEU A 76 -4.78 -5.74 2.15
CA LEU A 76 -4.15 -6.99 1.75
C LEU A 76 -5.22 -8.02 1.36
N THR A 77 -4.95 -8.80 0.32
CA THR A 77 -5.69 -10.05 0.10
C THR A 77 -5.25 -11.10 1.13
N PRO A 78 -5.95 -12.24 1.29
CA PRO A 78 -5.45 -13.34 2.11
C PRO A 78 -4.03 -13.80 1.70
N TYR A 79 -3.74 -13.83 0.39
CA TYR A 79 -2.41 -14.14 -0.12
C TYR A 79 -1.38 -13.06 0.23
N GLY A 80 -1.75 -11.78 0.10
CA GLY A 80 -0.90 -10.67 0.51
C GLY A 80 -0.58 -10.67 2.00
N LEU A 81 -1.55 -11.07 2.83
CA LEU A 81 -1.38 -11.22 4.28
C LEU A 81 -0.34 -12.28 4.63
N ASP A 82 -0.42 -13.46 4.00
CA ASP A 82 0.54 -14.54 4.21
C ASP A 82 1.96 -14.12 3.78
N VAL A 83 2.05 -13.43 2.63
CA VAL A 83 3.30 -12.90 2.11
C VAL A 83 3.88 -11.81 3.02
N ALA A 84 3.06 -10.91 3.57
CA ALA A 84 3.48 -9.91 4.53
C ALA A 84 4.02 -10.57 5.81
N ARG A 85 3.28 -11.53 6.38
CA ARG A 85 3.69 -12.29 7.58
C ARG A 85 5.03 -13.01 7.40
N ALA A 86 5.23 -13.67 6.27
CA ALA A 86 6.48 -14.38 5.98
C ALA A 86 7.69 -13.44 5.90
N ARG A 87 7.47 -12.16 5.55
CA ARG A 87 8.52 -11.13 5.50
C ARG A 87 8.77 -10.49 6.86
N PHE A 88 7.74 -10.20 7.64
CA PHE A 88 7.90 -9.70 9.02
C PHE A 88 8.65 -10.68 9.91
N ASN A 89 8.30 -11.98 9.85
CA ASN A 89 8.94 -13.00 10.68
C ASN A 89 10.41 -13.26 10.33
N LYS A 90 10.93 -12.73 9.22
CA LYS A 90 12.35 -12.82 8.84
C LYS A 90 13.20 -11.63 9.29
N THR A 91 12.56 -10.59 9.85
CA THR A 91 13.23 -9.34 10.24
C THR A 91 13.30 -9.18 11.76
N GLY A 92 12.78 -10.16 12.52
CA GLY A 92 12.88 -10.28 13.97
C GLY A 92 13.87 -11.36 14.39
#